data_AF-A0A432I5E8-F1
#
_entry.id   AF-A0A432I5E8-F1
#
_cell.length_a   1.000
_cell.length_b   1.000
_cell.length_c   1.000
_cell.angle_alpha   90.00
_cell.angle_beta   90.00
_cell.angle_gamma   90.00
#
_symmetry.space_group_name_H-M   'P 1'
#
loop_
_entity.id
_entity.type
_entity.pdbx_description
1 polymer ?
#
loop_
_entity_poly.entity_id
_entity_poly.type
_entity_poly.pdbx_seq_one_letter_code
_entity_poly.pdbx_strand_id
1 'polypeptide(L)' 'MRILHFADVHIGVENYSKLDPETGLSTRLGDFLETFDRLVDYAIESKIDLALFCGDAYKSRDPSQTHQR' A
#
# COMPACT_ATOMS: atom_id res chain seq x y z
N MET A 1 6.84 -24.32 -4.91
CA MET A 1 6.62 -23.27 -3.91
C MET A 1 6.99 -21.93 -4.54
N ARG A 2 6.05 -21.01 -4.61
CA ARG A 2 6.20 -19.66 -5.14
C ARG A 2 6.17 -18.66 -3.98
N ILE A 3 7.16 -17.78 -3.93
CA ILE A 3 7.28 -16.78 -2.87
C ILE A 3 7.22 -15.40 -3.53
N LEU A 4 6.39 -14.52 -2.97
CA LEU A 4 6.34 -13.11 -3.33
C LEU A 4 7.03 -12.31 -2.23
N HIS A 5 8.01 -11.48 -2.60
CA HIS A 5 8.78 -10.67 -1.66
C HIS A 5 8.69 -9.20 -2.07
N PHE A 6 8.24 -8.35 -1.15
CA PHE A 6 8.08 -6.92 -1.36
C PHE A 6 8.33 -6.14 -0.06
N ALA A 7 8.58 -4.84 -0.18
CA ALA A 7 8.86 -3.94 0.93
C ALA A 7 8.51 -2.49 0.52
N ASP A 8 8.67 -1.54 1.43
CA ASP A 8 8.69 -0.11 1.14
C ASP A 8 7.40 0.41 0.47
N VAL A 9 6.25 0.00 1.01
CA VAL A 9 4.95 0.51 0.52
C VAL A 9 4.74 1.98 0.96
N HIS A 10 5.30 2.38 2.11
CA HIS A 10 5.31 3.77 2.61
C HIS A 10 3.92 4.45 2.61
N ILE A 11 2.89 3.74 3.10
CA ILE A 11 1.54 4.30 3.24
C ILE A 11 1.59 5.55 4.14
N GLY A 12 0.98 6.64 3.68
CA GLY A 12 1.02 7.96 4.32
C GLY A 12 2.07 8.91 3.74
N VAL A 13 2.74 8.56 2.64
CA VAL A 13 3.47 9.54 1.81
C VAL A 13 2.48 10.36 0.99
N GLU A 14 2.45 11.66 1.25
CA GLU A 14 1.53 12.61 0.60
C GLU A 14 2.27 13.73 -0.15
N ASN A 15 3.56 13.54 -0.43
CA ASN A 15 4.38 14.54 -1.10
C ASN A 15 3.79 14.90 -2.47
N TYR A 16 3.58 16.21 -2.69
CA TYR A 16 2.98 16.76 -3.90
C TYR A 16 1.57 16.20 -4.22
N SER A 17 0.86 15.69 -3.22
CA SER A 17 -0.50 15.20 -3.42
C SER A 17 -1.50 16.33 -3.62
N LYS A 18 -2.64 15.97 -4.22
CA LYS A 18 -3.85 16.80 -4.20
C LYS A 18 -4.85 16.18 -3.24
N LEU A 19 -5.85 16.95 -2.80
CA LEU A 19 -7.01 16.37 -2.15
C LEU A 19 -7.93 15.80 -3.23
N ASP A 20 -8.35 14.57 -3.03
CA ASP A 20 -9.45 13.97 -3.77
C ASP A 20 -10.77 14.63 -3.29
N PRO A 21 -11.54 15.26 -4.20
CA PRO A 21 -12.77 15.94 -3.83
C PRO A 21 -13.89 14.99 -3.35
N GLU A 22 -13.83 13.71 -3.71
CA GLU A 22 -14.85 12.72 -3.31
C GLU A 22 -14.59 12.16 -1.91
N THR A 23 -13.33 11.83 -1.63
CA THR A 23 -12.94 11.18 -0.36
C THR A 23 -12.44 12.17 0.69
N GLY A 24 -12.01 13.37 0.29
CA GLY A 24 -11.36 14.35 1.16
C GLY A 24 -9.96 13.95 1.61
N LEU A 25 -9.39 12.90 1.02
CA LEU A 25 -8.07 12.35 1.36
C LEU A 25 -7.03 12.73 0.32
N SER A 26 -5.75 12.54 0.65
CA SER A 26 -4.67 12.69 -0.31
C SER A 26 -4.82 11.70 -1.46
N THR A 27 -4.74 12.17 -2.71
CA THR A 27 -4.72 11.30 -3.90
C THR A 27 -3.58 10.29 -3.84
N ARG A 28 -2.47 10.62 -3.15
CA ARG A 28 -1.35 9.70 -3.00
C ARG A 28 -1.69 8.49 -2.15
N LEU A 29 -2.51 8.67 -1.12
CA LEU A 29 -2.99 7.54 -0.33
C LEU A 29 -3.72 6.54 -1.23
N GLY A 30 -4.58 7.03 -2.13
CA GLY A 30 -5.23 6.20 -3.14
C GLY A 30 -4.24 5.48 -4.06
N ASP A 31 -3.27 6.21 -4.64
CA ASP A 31 -2.25 5.65 -5.54
C ASP A 31 -1.50 4.44 -4.91
N PHE A 32 -1.10 4.57 -3.63
CA PHE A 32 -0.37 3.51 -2.93
C PHE A 32 -1.25 2.30 -2.61
N LEU A 33 -2.49 2.52 -2.17
CA LEU A 33 -3.43 1.44 -1.88
C LEU A 33 -3.81 0.68 -3.15
N GLU A 34 -4.12 1.37 -4.25
CA GLU A 34 -4.42 0.73 -5.54
C GLU A 34 -3.24 -0.09 -6.05
N THR A 35 -2.01 0.43 -5.93
CA THR A 35 -0.81 -0.32 -6.32
C THR A 35 -0.61 -1.57 -5.46
N PHE A 36 -0.89 -1.47 -4.16
CA PHE A 36 -0.82 -2.61 -3.25
C PHE A 36 -1.90 -3.65 -3.55
N ASP A 37 -3.13 -3.23 -3.86
CA ASP A 37 -4.22 -4.11 -4.29
C ASP A 37 -3.82 -4.91 -5.54
N ARG A 38 -3.18 -4.28 -6.53
CA ARG A 38 -2.67 -4.98 -7.72
C ARG A 38 -1.62 -6.04 -7.38
N LEU A 39 -0.80 -5.81 -6.36
CA LEU A 39 0.17 -6.81 -5.88
C LEU A 39 -0.56 -7.99 -5.21
N VAL A 40 -1.62 -7.72 -4.45
CA VAL A 40 -2.48 -8.75 -3.85
C VAL A 40 -3.16 -9.57 -4.93
N ASP A 41 -3.77 -8.93 -5.93
CA ASP A 41 -4.41 -9.60 -7.06
C ASP A 41 -3.41 -10.50 -7.79
N TYR A 42 -2.22 -9.97 -8.09
CA TYR A 42 -1.14 -10.75 -8.70
C TYR A 42 -0.77 -11.98 -7.87
N ALA A 43 -0.70 -11.84 -6.53
CA ALA A 43 -0.36 -12.94 -5.64
C ALA A 43 -1.42 -14.05 -5.68
N ILE A 44 -2.70 -13.67 -5.71
CA ILE A 44 -3.85 -14.59 -5.79
C ILE A 44 -3.85 -15.30 -7.14
N GLU A 45 -3.82 -14.56 -8.25
CA GLU A 45 -3.83 -15.12 -9.61
C GLU A 45 -2.65 -16.04 -9.87
N SER A 46 -1.47 -15.66 -9.37
CA SER A 46 -0.24 -16.43 -9.52
C SER A 46 -0.14 -17.62 -8.56
N LYS A 47 -1.12 -17.83 -7.68
CA LYS A 47 -1.13 -18.89 -6.66
C LYS A 47 0.17 -18.89 -5.86
N ILE A 48 0.53 -17.73 -5.32
CA ILE A 48 1.69 -17.57 -4.44
C ILE A 48 1.44 -18.35 -3.14
N ASP A 49 2.44 -19.10 -2.68
CA ASP A 49 2.35 -19.93 -1.47
C ASP A 49 2.74 -19.16 -0.20
N LEU A 50 3.59 -18.13 -0.34
CA LEU A 50 4.08 -17.29 0.75
C LEU A 50 4.34 -15.86 0.28
N ALA A 51 3.79 -14.89 1.00
CA ALA A 51 4.09 -13.46 0.82
C ALA A 51 4.98 -12.96 1.97
N LEU A 52 6.11 -12.33 1.63
CA LEU A 52 7.06 -11.73 2.55
C LEU A 52 7.03 -10.22 2.38
N PHE A 53 6.52 -9.52 3.40
CA PHE A 53 6.56 -8.07 3.50
C PHE A 53 7.73 -7.66 4.39
N CYS A 54 8.79 -7.13 3.79
CA CYS A 54 10.09 -6.91 4.43
C CYS A 54 10.36 -5.45 4.85
N GLY A 55 9.34 -4.77 5.37
CA GLY A 55 9.51 -3.50 6.09
C GLY A 55 8.92 -2.27 5.39
N ASP A 56 8.91 -1.16 6.12
CA ASP A 56 8.45 0.16 5.66
C ASP A 56 7.03 0.17 5.07
N ALA A 57 6.11 -0.46 5.81
CA ALA A 57 4.69 -0.43 5.46
C ALA A 57 4.08 0.97 5.54
N TYR A 58 4.49 1.75 6.54
CA TYR A 58 4.02 3.12 6.76
C TYR A 58 5.19 4.10 6.73
N LYS A 59 4.93 5.32 6.26
CA LYS A 59 5.91 6.42 6.29
C LYS A 59 6.36 6.78 7.71
N SER A 60 5.43 6.71 8.67
CA SER A 60 5.62 7.14 10.05
C SER A 60 5.39 5.96 10.99
N ARG A 61 6.06 6.00 12.15
CA ARG A 61 5.86 5.05 13.26
C ARG A 61 4.50 5.18 13.94
N ASP A 62 3.80 6.29 13.70
CA ASP A 62 2.45 6.56 14.20
C ASP A 62 1.50 6.84 13.02
N PRO A 63 1.08 5.81 12.26
CA PRO A 63 0.15 5.97 11.15
C PRO A 63 -1.26 6.31 11.66
N SER A 64 -1.92 7.26 11.00
CA SER A 64 -3.31 7.59 11.31
C SER A 64 -4.25 6.40 11.07
N GLN A 65 -5.44 6.43 11.67
CA GLN A 65 -6.48 5.41 11.40
C GLN A 65 -6.86 5.33 9.93
N THR A 66 -6.79 6.46 9.20
CA THR A 66 -7.04 6.49 7.76
C THR A 66 -5.98 5.74 6.97
N HIS A 67 -4.72 5.75 7.42
CA HIS A 67 -3.64 4.98 6.80
C HIS A 67 -3.77 3.48 7.07
N GLN A 68 -4.34 3.09 8.22
CA GLN A 68 -4.48 1.68 8.63
C GLN A 68 -5.75 0.99 8.11
N ARG A 69 -6.34 1.52 7.05
CA ARG A 69 -7.60 1.00 6.49
C ARG A 69 -7.46 -0.38 5.86
#